data_AF-A0A8M1KQN8-F1
#
_entry.id   AF-A0A8M1KQN8-F1
#
_cell.length_a   1.000
_cell.length_b   1.000
_cell.length_c   1.000
_cell.angle_alpha   90.00
_cell.angle_beta   90.00
_cell.angle_gamma   90.00
#
_symmetry.space_group_name_H-M   'P 1'
#
loop_
_entity.id
_entity.type
_entity.pdbx_description
1 polymer ?
#
loop_
_entity_poly.entity_id
_entity_poly.type
_entity_poly.pdbx_seq_one_letter_code
_entity_poly.pdbx_strand_id
1 'polypeptide(L)'
;MGESLVRRDRHERPRKCRMVCKDVSADTMYDVLHDIEYRRKWDTNVIETFDIGKLTVNADLGYYSWRCPKPLKNRDVITLRSWLPMGTDSIIMNYSVKHPKYPPKKDLVRAVSLQTGYLIQRQGPSACTLIYLAQVDPKGSLPKWVVNKSSQFLAPKVSPLSFFF
;
A
#
# COMPACT_ATOMS: atom_id res chain seq x y z
N MET A 1 -23.38 12.37 -34.08
CA MET A 1 -22.56 12.86 -32.96
C MET A 1 -22.58 11.79 -31.89
N GLY A 2 -21.59 10.89 -31.94
CA GLY A 2 -21.57 9.67 -31.14
C GLY A 2 -20.99 9.93 -29.76
N GLU A 3 -21.75 9.56 -28.73
CA GLU A 3 -21.28 9.45 -27.35
C GLU A 3 -20.03 8.59 -27.31
N SER A 4 -18.92 9.19 -26.88
CA SER A 4 -17.67 8.46 -26.68
C SER A 4 -17.85 7.55 -25.47
N LEU A 5 -17.98 6.26 -25.78
CA LEU A 5 -17.89 5.13 -24.87
C LEU A 5 -16.72 5.35 -23.90
N VAL A 6 -17.05 5.73 -22.66
CA VAL A 6 -16.16 5.56 -21.51
C VAL A 6 -15.77 4.10 -21.50
N ARG A 7 -14.54 3.81 -21.92
CA ARG A 7 -13.94 2.48 -21.78
C ARG A 7 -14.10 2.11 -20.32
N ARG A 8 -14.91 1.09 -20.05
CA ARG A 8 -14.98 0.42 -18.74
C ARG A 8 -13.61 -0.19 -18.48
N ASP A 9 -12.70 0.62 -17.97
CA ASP A 9 -11.42 0.15 -17.47
C ASP A 9 -11.76 -0.84 -16.36
N ARG A 10 -11.29 -2.09 -16.52
CA ARG A 10 -11.44 -3.16 -15.53
C ARG A 10 -10.74 -2.71 -14.24
N HIS A 11 -11.43 -1.96 -13.40
CA HIS A 11 -10.92 -1.58 -12.10
C HIS A 11 -10.77 -2.86 -11.29
N GLU A 12 -9.54 -3.15 -10.88
CA GLU A 12 -9.24 -4.28 -10.00
C GLU A 12 -10.12 -4.16 -8.75
N ARG A 13 -10.74 -5.27 -8.33
CA ARG A 13 -11.57 -5.28 -7.12
C ARG A 13 -10.68 -5.03 -5.90
N PRO A 14 -11.12 -4.21 -4.94
CA PRO A 14 -10.36 -4.01 -3.72
C PRO A 14 -10.19 -5.33 -2.98
N ARG A 15 -8.96 -5.59 -2.53
CA ARG A 15 -8.64 -6.69 -1.64
C ARG A 15 -8.72 -6.23 -0.19
N LYS A 16 -9.31 -7.05 0.66
CA LYS A 16 -9.43 -6.80 2.10
C LYS A 16 -8.75 -7.92 2.86
N CYS A 17 -7.94 -7.56 3.84
CA CYS A 17 -7.35 -8.48 4.80
C CYS A 17 -7.72 -8.05 6.21
N ARG A 18 -8.01 -9.02 7.09
CA ARG A 18 -8.29 -8.78 8.50
C ARG A 18 -7.34 -9.61 9.34
N MET A 19 -6.65 -8.96 10.26
CA MET A 19 -5.69 -9.56 11.18
C MET A 19 -6.09 -9.21 12.62
N VAL A 20 -6.15 -10.22 13.48
CA VAL A 20 -6.39 -10.02 14.92
C VAL A 20 -5.05 -10.10 15.64
N CYS A 21 -4.69 -9.04 16.36
CA CYS A 21 -3.45 -8.93 17.12
C CYS A 21 -3.81 -9.02 18.61
N LYS A 22 -3.44 -10.12 19.27
CA LYS A 22 -3.81 -10.40 20.67
C LYS A 22 -2.89 -9.73 21.70
N ASP A 23 -1.66 -9.40 21.28
CA ASP A 23 -0.59 -8.91 22.16
C ASP A 23 -0.03 -7.56 21.67
N VAL A 24 -0.81 -6.83 20.87
CA VAL A 24 -0.46 -5.50 20.35
C VAL A 24 -1.64 -4.57 20.58
N SER A 25 -1.41 -3.48 21.30
CA SER A 25 -2.43 -2.44 21.50
C SER A 25 -2.72 -1.70 20.20
N ALA A 26 -3.91 -1.08 20.12
CA ALA A 26 -4.27 -0.25 18.97
C ALA A 26 -3.30 0.94 18.78
N ASP A 27 -2.80 1.52 19.87
CA ASP A 27 -1.87 2.65 19.84
C ASP A 27 -0.51 2.22 19.28
N THR A 28 0.04 1.09 19.73
CA THR A 28 1.29 0.54 19.19
C THR A 28 1.14 0.20 17.70
N MET A 29 0.02 -0.37 17.28
CA MET A 29 -0.24 -0.63 15.85
C MET A 29 -0.30 0.68 15.05
N TYR A 30 -0.93 1.72 15.60
CA TYR A 30 -1.03 3.03 14.98
C TYR A 30 0.36 3.66 14.79
N ASP A 31 1.22 3.61 15.81
CA ASP A 31 2.58 4.13 15.77
C ASP A 31 3.44 3.39 14.74
N VAL A 32 3.37 2.05 14.73
CA VAL A 32 4.11 1.21 13.76
C VAL A 32 3.73 1.53 12.30
N LEU A 33 2.48 1.91 12.04
CA LEU A 33 2.00 2.27 10.71
C LEU A 33 2.38 3.70 10.29
N HIS A 34 2.63 4.59 11.25
CA HIS A 34 3.10 5.95 10.98
C HIS A 34 4.62 6.05 10.89
N ASP A 35 5.35 5.18 11.58
CA ASP A 35 6.81 5.21 11.65
C ASP A 35 7.45 4.65 10.37
N ILE A 36 7.85 5.57 9.49
CA ILE A 36 8.50 5.29 8.21
C ILE A 36 9.94 4.77 8.40
N GLU A 37 10.61 5.15 9.48
CA GLU A 37 11.95 4.65 9.76
C GLU A 37 11.88 3.19 10.25
N TYR A 38 10.95 2.91 11.16
CA TYR A 38 10.69 1.56 11.64
C TYR A 38 10.13 0.64 10.54
N ARG A 39 9.42 1.19 9.55
CA ARG A 39 8.96 0.44 8.36
C ARG A 39 10.09 -0.35 7.71
N ARG A 40 11.30 0.21 7.63
CA ARG A 40 12.47 -0.44 7.04
C ARG A 40 12.94 -1.67 7.83
N LYS A 41 12.59 -1.78 9.11
CA LYS A 41 12.97 -2.92 9.95
C LYS A 41 12.08 -4.13 9.71
N TRP A 42 10.79 -3.94 9.46
CA TRP A 42 9.84 -5.04 9.34
C TRP A 42 9.38 -5.32 7.91
N ASP A 43 9.42 -4.33 7.01
CA ASP A 43 9.06 -4.50 5.61
C ASP A 43 10.31 -4.83 4.78
N THR A 44 10.56 -6.13 4.61
CA THR A 44 11.73 -6.66 3.89
C THR A 44 11.77 -6.28 2.42
N ASN A 45 10.64 -5.84 1.85
CA ASN A 45 10.55 -5.47 0.44
C ASN A 45 10.92 -4.01 0.20
N VAL A 46 10.99 -3.16 1.22
CA VAL A 46 11.35 -1.74 1.07
C VAL A 46 12.72 -1.58 0.43
N ILE A 47 12.78 -0.70 -0.57
CA ILE A 47 14.03 -0.18 -1.13
C ILE A 47 14.27 1.21 -0.52
N GLU A 48 13.30 2.10 -0.69
CA GLU A 48 13.39 3.49 -0.25
C GLU A 48 12.00 3.99 0.14
N THR A 49 11.92 4.70 1.27
CA THR A 49 10.71 5.38 1.73
C THR A 49 11.07 6.62 2.54
N PHE A 50 10.35 7.72 2.33
CA PHE A 50 10.55 8.99 3.01
C PHE A 50 9.33 9.91 2.85
N ASP A 51 9.17 10.86 3.76
CA ASP A 51 8.17 11.93 3.64
C ASP A 51 8.64 13.00 2.66
N ILE A 52 7.77 13.38 1.75
CA ILE A 52 7.96 14.49 0.81
C ILE A 52 7.57 15.82 1.47
N GLY A 53 6.53 15.82 2.29
CA GLY A 53 6.07 17.01 3.01
C GLY A 53 4.70 16.85 3.64
N LYS A 54 4.38 17.73 4.60
CA LYS A 54 3.07 17.77 5.26
C LYS A 54 2.12 18.71 4.52
N LEU A 55 0.87 18.29 4.38
CA LEU A 55 -0.21 19.10 3.80
C LEU A 55 -1.09 19.72 4.89
N THR A 56 -1.41 18.94 5.92
CA THR A 56 -2.17 19.38 7.10
C THR A 56 -1.59 18.73 8.35
N VAL A 57 -2.23 18.96 9.51
CA VAL A 57 -1.90 18.27 10.77
C VAL A 57 -2.10 16.75 10.70
N ASN A 58 -2.92 16.28 9.76
CA ASN A 58 -3.34 14.89 9.62
C ASN A 58 -3.28 14.37 8.17
N ALA A 59 -2.45 15.00 7.33
CA ALA A 59 -2.20 14.58 5.97
C ALA A 59 -0.79 14.93 5.51
N ASP A 60 -0.13 13.97 4.86
CA ASP A 60 1.21 14.11 4.30
C ASP A 60 1.31 13.51 2.89
N LEU A 61 2.41 13.86 2.21
CA LEU A 61 2.85 13.23 0.98
C LEU A 61 4.07 12.38 1.29
N GLY A 62 4.06 11.13 0.82
CA GLY A 62 5.16 10.18 1.02
C GLY A 62 5.59 9.51 -0.29
N TYR A 63 6.85 9.11 -0.32
CA TYR A 63 7.43 8.22 -1.32
C TYR A 63 7.64 6.83 -0.73
N TYR A 64 7.35 5.80 -1.52
CA TYR A 64 7.62 4.40 -1.17
C TYR A 64 8.00 3.62 -2.42
N SER A 65 9.04 2.79 -2.31
CA SER A 65 9.49 1.89 -3.37
C SER A 65 9.85 0.52 -2.80
N TRP A 66 9.58 -0.52 -3.58
CA TRP A 66 9.71 -1.89 -3.12
C TRP A 66 10.24 -2.84 -4.19
N ARG A 67 10.87 -3.91 -3.70
CA ARG A 67 11.40 -5.00 -4.51
C ARG A 67 10.27 -5.87 -5.01
N CYS A 68 10.36 -6.26 -6.27
CA CYS A 68 9.48 -7.25 -6.85
C CYS A 68 10.28 -8.51 -7.20
N PRO A 69 9.63 -9.70 -7.21
CA PRO A 69 10.29 -10.91 -7.63
C PRO A 69 10.72 -10.79 -9.09
N LYS A 70 11.95 -11.19 -9.40
CA LYS A 70 12.44 -11.27 -10.78
C LYS A 70 11.52 -12.22 -11.59
N PRO A 71 11.19 -11.90 -12.86
CA PRO A 71 11.80 -10.90 -13.73
C PRO A 71 11.13 -9.52 -13.66
N LEU A 72 10.27 -9.25 -12.68
CA LEU A 72 9.52 -8.00 -12.65
C LEU A 72 10.42 -6.83 -12.24
N LYS A 73 10.21 -5.68 -12.88
CA LYS A 73 10.80 -4.43 -12.41
C LYS A 73 10.24 -4.07 -11.03
N ASN A 74 11.07 -3.48 -10.18
CA ASN A 74 10.65 -2.93 -8.90
C ASN A 74 9.65 -1.78 -9.12
N ARG A 75 8.85 -1.46 -8.10
CA ARG A 75 7.83 -0.42 -8.19
C ARG A 75 8.13 0.73 -7.24
N ASP A 76 7.62 1.90 -7.60
CA ASP A 76 7.49 3.02 -6.70
C ASP A 76 6.08 3.62 -6.74
N VAL A 77 5.75 4.35 -5.68
CA VAL A 77 4.50 5.07 -5.54
C VAL A 77 4.75 6.39 -4.80
N ILE A 78 3.96 7.39 -5.16
CA ILE A 78 3.82 8.63 -4.40
C ILE A 78 2.39 8.65 -3.90
N THR A 79 2.21 8.82 -2.60
CA THR A 79 0.87 8.80 -2.00
C THR A 79 0.62 10.03 -1.18
N LEU A 80 -0.60 10.55 -1.28
CA LEU A 80 -1.17 11.35 -0.20
C LEU A 80 -1.72 10.38 0.82
N ARG A 81 -1.28 10.50 2.07
CA ARG A 81 -1.80 9.75 3.20
C ARG A 81 -2.48 10.71 4.16
N SER A 82 -3.63 10.31 4.68
CA SER A 82 -4.36 11.05 5.71
C SER A 82 -4.88 10.09 6.77
N TRP A 83 -4.95 10.55 8.00
CA TRP A 83 -5.37 9.76 9.15
C TRP A 83 -6.41 10.49 9.98
N LEU A 84 -7.27 9.71 10.63
CA LEU A 84 -8.34 10.21 11.49
C LEU A 84 -8.53 9.25 12.69
N PRO A 85 -8.26 9.71 13.91
CA PRO A 85 -8.72 9.05 15.12
C PRO A 85 -10.25 9.15 15.22
N MET A 86 -10.91 8.05 15.57
CA MET A 86 -12.36 7.91 15.66
C MET A 86 -12.74 7.31 17.03
N GLY A 87 -12.44 8.04 18.11
CA GLY A 87 -12.62 7.55 19.47
C GLY A 87 -11.56 6.51 19.83
N THR A 88 -11.95 5.25 20.00
CA THR A 88 -11.00 4.17 20.33
C THR A 88 -10.36 3.51 19.10
N ASP A 89 -10.91 3.78 17.92
CA ASP A 89 -10.47 3.24 16.64
C ASP A 89 -9.76 4.33 15.82
N SER A 90 -8.97 3.94 14.82
CA SER A 90 -8.27 4.88 13.94
C SER A 90 -8.30 4.40 12.49
N ILE A 91 -8.42 5.34 11.56
CA ILE A 91 -8.29 5.06 10.12
C ILE A 91 -7.09 5.81 9.54
N ILE A 92 -6.36 5.14 8.64
CA ILE A 92 -5.29 5.71 7.82
C ILE A 92 -5.64 5.36 6.38
N MET A 93 -5.79 6.34 5.50
CA MET A 93 -6.06 6.13 4.09
C MET A 93 -4.97 6.76 3.25
N ASN A 94 -4.67 6.16 2.11
CA ASN A 94 -3.76 6.74 1.15
C ASN A 94 -4.16 6.40 -0.28
N TYR A 95 -3.86 7.31 -1.20
CA TYR A 95 -4.06 7.14 -2.63
C TYR A 95 -2.93 7.81 -3.39
N SER A 96 -2.71 7.39 -4.63
CA SER A 96 -1.63 7.91 -5.44
C SER A 96 -1.87 9.32 -5.95
N VAL A 97 -0.85 10.15 -5.85
CA VAL A 97 -0.82 11.50 -6.42
C VAL A 97 0.38 11.68 -7.33
N LYS A 98 0.33 12.69 -8.20
CA LYS A 98 1.48 13.12 -9.01
C LYS A 98 2.18 14.26 -8.28
N HIS A 99 3.50 14.18 -8.16
CA HIS A 99 4.31 15.27 -7.61
C HIS A 99 5.36 15.73 -8.64
N PRO A 100 5.41 17.02 -9.02
CA PRO A 100 6.28 17.50 -10.10
C PRO A 100 7.77 17.21 -9.89
N LYS A 101 8.24 17.27 -8.64
CA LYS A 101 9.65 16.98 -8.29
C LYS A 101 10.01 15.48 -8.27
N TYR A 102 9.02 14.60 -8.37
CA TYR A 102 9.22 13.14 -8.31
C TYR A 102 8.53 12.44 -9.50
N PRO A 103 8.99 12.70 -10.74
CA PRO A 103 8.49 12.00 -11.93
C PRO A 103 8.81 10.49 -11.87
N PRO A 104 8.19 9.67 -12.74
CA PRO A 104 8.54 8.25 -12.86
C PRO A 104 10.03 8.03 -13.14
N LYS A 105 10.67 7.12 -12.41
CA LYS A 105 12.09 6.73 -12.58
C LYS A 105 12.21 5.65 -13.68
N LYS A 106 13.27 5.67 -14.50
CA LYS A 106 13.47 4.73 -15.63
C LYS A 106 13.53 3.25 -15.21
N ASP A 107 14.10 2.99 -14.04
CA ASP A 107 14.37 1.64 -13.56
C ASP A 107 13.25 1.06 -12.67
N LEU A 108 12.21 1.87 -12.40
CA LEU A 108 11.04 1.48 -11.61
C LEU A 108 9.77 1.61 -12.44
N VAL A 109 8.76 0.84 -12.09
CA VAL A 109 7.40 1.03 -12.61
C VAL A 109 6.62 1.85 -11.58
N ARG A 110 6.07 3.00 -11.99
CA ARG A 110 5.18 3.81 -11.14
C ARG A 110 3.84 3.09 -11.01
N ALA A 111 3.61 2.47 -9.86
CA ALA A 111 2.32 1.89 -9.51
C ALA A 111 1.32 2.99 -9.15
N VAL A 112 0.03 2.66 -9.16
CA VAL A 112 -1.06 3.56 -8.78
C VAL A 112 -1.89 2.88 -7.69
N SER A 113 -1.78 3.35 -6.45
CA SER A 113 -2.78 3.05 -5.43
C SER A 113 -4.03 3.88 -5.72
N LEU A 114 -5.11 3.22 -6.15
CA LEU A 114 -6.40 3.86 -6.32
C LEU A 114 -6.99 4.19 -4.96
N GLN A 115 -6.95 3.22 -4.04
CA GLN A 115 -7.26 3.43 -2.64
C GLN A 115 -6.65 2.32 -1.78
N THR A 116 -5.84 2.70 -0.81
CA THR A 116 -5.30 1.81 0.21
C THR A 116 -5.56 2.38 1.60
N GLY A 117 -5.57 1.54 2.62
CA GLY A 117 -5.72 2.04 3.98
C GLY A 117 -5.80 0.96 5.04
N TYR A 118 -5.77 1.42 6.27
CA TYR A 118 -5.82 0.64 7.50
C TYR A 118 -6.95 1.17 8.36
N LEU A 119 -7.78 0.27 8.87
CA LEU A 119 -8.67 0.51 10.00
C LEU A 119 -8.14 -0.30 11.18
N ILE A 120 -7.80 0.39 12.26
CA ILE A 120 -7.31 -0.18 13.50
C ILE A 120 -8.45 -0.11 14.51
N GLN A 121 -8.95 -1.27 14.93
CA GLN A 121 -10.05 -1.37 15.88
C GLN A 121 -9.55 -1.88 17.21
N ARG A 122 -9.81 -1.16 18.30
CA ARG A 122 -9.37 -1.58 19.64
C ARG A 122 -10.17 -2.82 20.09
N GLN A 123 -9.49 -3.79 20.71
CA GLN A 123 -10.08 -5.03 21.24
C GLN A 123 -9.71 -5.24 22.71
N GLY A 124 -9.45 -4.15 23.44
CA GLY A 124 -8.95 -4.13 24.82
C GLY A 124 -7.67 -3.32 24.97
N PRO A 125 -7.04 -3.30 26.16
CA PRO A 125 -5.83 -2.53 26.43
C PRO A 125 -4.61 -2.98 25.61
N SER A 126 -4.50 -4.28 25.33
CA SER A 126 -3.33 -4.90 24.68
C SER A 126 -3.65 -5.64 23.38
N ALA A 127 -4.83 -5.41 22.80
CA ALA A 127 -5.28 -6.13 21.61
C ALA A 127 -5.96 -5.19 20.60
N CYS A 128 -5.80 -5.48 19.31
CA CYS A 128 -6.47 -4.78 18.24
C CYS A 128 -6.80 -5.69 17.05
N THR A 129 -7.75 -5.26 16.22
CA THR A 129 -7.97 -5.83 14.89
C THR A 129 -7.47 -4.83 13.85
N LEU A 130 -6.57 -5.26 12.97
CA LEU A 130 -6.15 -4.50 11.81
C LEU A 130 -6.93 -4.97 10.59
N ILE A 131 -7.68 -4.07 9.96
CA ILE A 131 -8.30 -4.29 8.66
C ILE A 131 -7.53 -3.48 7.65
N TYR A 132 -6.97 -4.16 6.66
CA TYR A 132 -6.26 -3.55 5.55
C TYR A 132 -7.09 -3.66 4.27
N LEU A 133 -7.19 -2.56 3.53
CA LEU A 133 -7.85 -2.48 2.23
C LEU A 133 -6.83 -2.01 1.19
N ALA A 134 -6.80 -2.67 0.04
CA ALA A 134 -6.00 -2.26 -1.11
C ALA A 134 -6.71 -2.41 -2.43
N GLN A 135 -6.70 -1.32 -3.19
CA GLN A 135 -7.03 -1.29 -4.60
C GLN A 135 -5.87 -0.61 -5.31
N VAL A 136 -5.01 -1.40 -5.94
CA VAL A 136 -3.76 -0.93 -6.54
C VAL A 136 -3.69 -1.43 -7.97
N ASP A 137 -3.38 -0.55 -8.90
CA ASP A 137 -2.93 -0.93 -10.24
C ASP A 137 -1.38 -0.97 -10.21
N PRO A 138 -0.76 -2.16 -10.21
CA PRO A 138 0.69 -2.28 -10.14
C PRO A 138 1.40 -1.75 -11.40
N LYS A 139 0.63 -1.47 -12.47
CA LYS A 139 1.09 -1.07 -13.80
C LYS A 139 2.16 -2.03 -14.37
N GLY A 140 2.58 -1.72 -15.59
CA GLY A 140 3.55 -2.52 -16.33
C GLY A 140 2.94 -3.78 -16.95
N SER A 141 3.74 -4.49 -17.73
CA SER A 141 3.35 -5.74 -18.39
C SER A 141 4.06 -6.91 -17.73
N LEU A 142 3.30 -7.95 -17.40
CA LEU A 142 3.89 -9.27 -17.16
C LEU A 142 4.22 -9.87 -18.53
N PRO A 143 5.47 -10.29 -18.78
CA PRO A 143 5.77 -11.07 -19.98
C PRO A 143 4.85 -12.29 -20.04
N LYS A 144 4.27 -12.59 -21.21
CA LYS A 144 3.26 -13.66 -21.37
C LYS A 144 3.73 -15.01 -20.80
N TRP A 145 5.04 -15.30 -20.84
CA TRP A 145 5.62 -16.52 -20.30
C TRP A 145 5.53 -16.63 -18.76
N VAL A 146 5.51 -15.50 -18.04
CA VAL A 146 5.37 -15.46 -16.56
C VAL A 146 3.94 -15.78 -16.14
N VAL A 147 2.95 -15.25 -16.88
CA VAL A 147 1.52 -15.54 -16.65
C VAL A 147 1.22 -17.03 -16.83
N ASN A 148 1.94 -17.71 -17.74
CA ASN A 148 1.75 -19.13 -18.00
C ASN A 148 2.43 -20.04 -16.96
N LYS A 149 3.35 -19.52 -16.12
CA LYS A 149 4.05 -20.28 -15.06
C LYS A 149 3.61 -19.90 -13.63
N SER A 150 2.79 -18.87 -13.46
CA SER A 150 2.48 -18.26 -12.15
C SER A 150 1.59 -19.12 -11.25
N SER A 151 0.88 -20.11 -11.80
CA SER A 151 0.12 -21.09 -11.00
C SER A 151 1.01 -21.95 -10.10
N GLN A 152 2.32 -22.05 -10.38
CA GLN A 152 3.26 -22.88 -9.63
C GLN A 152 4.19 -22.10 -8.66
N PHE A 153 4.30 -20.77 -8.78
CA PHE A 153 5.38 -20.00 -8.12
C PHE A 153 4.94 -19.03 -7.01
N LEU A 154 3.65 -18.77 -6.83
CA LEU A 154 3.17 -17.62 -6.02
C LEU A 154 2.56 -17.95 -4.65
N ALA A 155 2.87 -19.11 -4.07
CA ALA A 155 2.57 -19.37 -2.66
C ALA A 155 3.67 -20.25 -2.03
N PRO A 156 4.01 -20.13 -0.73
CA PRO A 156 3.83 -19.06 0.25
C PRO A 156 5.16 -18.71 0.99
N LYS A 157 5.36 -17.46 1.48
CA LYS A 157 6.34 -17.12 2.56
C LYS A 157 6.41 -15.65 2.97
N VAL A 158 5.66 -14.76 2.33
CA VAL A 158 5.71 -13.31 2.63
C VAL A 158 4.54 -12.94 3.55
N SER A 159 4.78 -12.04 4.51
CA SER A 159 3.72 -11.59 5.43
C SER A 159 2.49 -11.10 4.65
N PRO A 160 1.25 -11.29 5.16
CA PRO A 160 0.04 -10.82 4.48
C PRO A 160 0.10 -9.33 4.14
N LEU A 161 0.76 -8.52 4.95
CA LEU A 161 0.98 -7.09 4.71
C LEU A 161 1.86 -6.84 3.49
N SER A 162 2.89 -7.64 3.29
CA SER A 162 3.81 -7.53 2.15
C SER A 162 3.20 -8.00 0.82
N PHE A 163 2.12 -8.78 0.85
CA PHE A 163 1.39 -9.19 -0.37
C PHE A 163 0.55 -8.05 -0.97
N PHE A 164 0.31 -7.00 -0.18
CA PHE A 164 -0.45 -5.84 -0.63
C PHE A 164 0.42 -4.63 -1.01
N PHE A 165 1.73 -4.82 -1.02
CA PHE A 165 2.70 -3.90 -1.60
C PHE A 165 3.47 -4.61 -2.73
#